data_AF-A0A3C1W8Z6-F1
#
_entry.id   AF-A0A3C1W8Z6-F1
#
_cell.length_a   1.000
_cell.length_b   1.000
_cell.length_c   1.000
_cell.angle_alpha   90.00
_cell.angle_beta   90.00
_cell.angle_gamma   90.00
#
_symmetry.space_group_name_H-M   'P 1'
#
loop_
_entity.id
_entity.type
_entity.pdbx_description
1 polymer ?
#
loop_
_entity_poly.entity_id
_entity_poly.type
_entity_poly.pdbx_seq_one_letter_code
_entity_poly.pdbx_strand_id
1 'polypeptide(L)'
;AGILKGTKVVIHSNVSTWNKRPLPLSPEDERLHKKRAARIKTLQQEISLLRKNKPKASVLISSLSGIVVDDEKAEKKGAWTRSTSNSGYVAANYLHDGAAGKGEKEVRYRARIPGDGKFEVRISYTEGSNRDRKVPVIVRHADGEKINYVDQTRRPPIDGSFISLGTYDFLAGDWDVVIISNKGTTAHVIADAVQLIPEGEAPKSIKATSPEETGRTKEQLASLESELQSLKEAGGASAMVIAAEEAPDPGDIPIALRGNAHEAGPNAPRGFIKILQSNPSPVIAPKSSGRAELADWIANPENPLTARVYVNRIWHHLFGRGIVQSVDNFGQMGDSPSNPELLDHLSTLFIEEGWSTKALIRNIMLSRVYQLSSLSTPSQASTDIENLYHWRQNHRRLQAEAIRDSILSVSGTLDERLGGNTVKPGTKTEYGYQFGGTRRSLYTPVFRNTLPEIMQVFDFADPNLVTGARTTSSVPTQALFMMNNPFVQEQAELAAERLLKEPLSEEASRINHSYLLALGRPPTDREEQILLSYLQTNTNSKESWTQIFQSLFASLDFRHLH
;
A
#
# COMPACT_ATOMS: atom_id res chain seq x y z
N ALA A 1 10.72 -23.55 -24.86
CA ALA A 1 10.59 -24.86 -24.20
C ALA A 1 9.14 -25.05 -23.75
N GLY A 2 8.53 -26.22 -24.00
CA GLY A 2 7.13 -26.51 -23.67
C GLY A 2 6.73 -26.39 -22.20
N ILE A 3 7.69 -26.14 -21.31
CA ILE A 3 7.51 -25.89 -19.88
C ILE A 3 6.63 -24.65 -19.60
N LEU A 4 6.56 -23.70 -20.55
CA LEU A 4 5.77 -22.46 -20.39
C LEU A 4 4.26 -22.65 -20.64
N LYS A 5 3.84 -23.66 -21.41
CA LYS A 5 2.40 -23.88 -21.68
C LYS A 5 1.63 -24.22 -20.39
N GLY A 6 2.32 -24.80 -19.42
CA GLY A 6 1.75 -25.18 -18.12
C GLY A 6 1.78 -24.10 -17.04
N THR A 7 2.16 -22.85 -17.34
CA THR A 7 2.41 -21.86 -16.28
C THR A 7 1.61 -20.57 -16.46
N LYS A 8 0.90 -20.15 -15.42
CA LYS A 8 0.20 -18.86 -15.32
C LYS A 8 0.98 -17.88 -14.45
N VAL A 9 1.79 -17.04 -15.10
CA VAL A 9 2.59 -15.97 -14.46
C VAL A 9 1.90 -14.60 -14.55
N VAL A 10 1.07 -14.42 -15.57
CA VAL A 10 0.42 -13.15 -15.91
C VAL A 10 -1.08 -13.41 -16.07
N ILE A 11 -1.89 -12.46 -15.60
CA ILE A 11 -3.33 -12.42 -15.81
C ILE A 11 -3.57 -11.42 -16.94
N HIS A 12 -3.95 -11.94 -18.10
CA HIS A 12 -4.25 -11.12 -19.26
C HIS A 12 -5.61 -10.43 -19.11
N SER A 13 -5.61 -9.12 -19.32
CA SER A 13 -6.79 -8.26 -19.47
C SER A 13 -6.42 -7.13 -20.45
N ASN A 14 -7.18 -6.04 -20.54
CA ASN A 14 -6.79 -4.86 -21.34
C ASN A 14 -5.36 -4.38 -21.01
N VAL A 15 -4.97 -4.50 -19.73
CA VAL A 15 -3.57 -4.40 -19.30
C VAL A 15 -3.23 -5.68 -18.53
N SER A 16 -2.22 -6.39 -19.00
CA SER A 16 -1.76 -7.61 -18.33
C SER A 16 -1.20 -7.27 -16.95
N THR A 17 -1.58 -8.03 -15.93
CA THR A 17 -1.09 -7.87 -14.56
C THR A 17 -0.39 -9.13 -14.08
N TRP A 18 0.54 -9.01 -13.14
CA TRP A 18 1.19 -10.17 -12.56
C TRP A 18 0.21 -11.02 -11.77
N ASN A 19 0.34 -12.35 -11.88
CA ASN A 19 -0.34 -13.25 -10.97
C ASN A 19 0.28 -13.09 -9.58
N LYS A 20 -0.55 -12.82 -8.58
CA LYS A 20 -0.11 -12.48 -7.22
C LYS A 20 -0.79 -13.39 -6.21
N ARG A 21 -0.02 -13.87 -5.24
CA ARG A 21 -0.52 -14.60 -4.07
C ARG A 21 -0.05 -13.94 -2.79
N PRO A 22 -0.79 -14.07 -1.67
CA PRO A 22 -0.29 -13.61 -0.38
C PRO A 22 1.01 -14.36 -0.06
N LEU A 23 2.01 -13.63 0.41
CA LEU A 23 3.20 -14.21 0.98
C LEU A 23 2.77 -15.10 2.16
N PRO A 24 3.25 -16.34 2.25
CA PRO A 24 2.99 -17.19 3.40
C PRO A 24 3.40 -16.46 4.68
N LEU A 25 2.48 -16.35 5.63
CA LEU A 25 2.75 -15.80 6.95
C LEU A 25 3.45 -16.88 7.80
N SER A 26 4.24 -16.45 8.78
CA SER A 26 4.69 -17.38 9.82
C SER A 26 3.47 -17.95 10.56
N PRO A 27 3.56 -19.14 11.17
CA PRO A 27 2.44 -19.71 11.93
C PRO A 27 1.93 -18.78 13.05
N GLU A 28 2.81 -17.97 13.62
CA GLU A 28 2.47 -16.97 14.63
C GLU A 28 1.69 -15.79 14.03
N ASP A 29 2.18 -15.23 12.93
CA ASP A 29 1.51 -14.14 12.21
C ASP A 29 0.14 -14.56 11.68
N GLU A 30 0.01 -15.80 11.21
CA GLU A 30 -1.26 -16.34 10.72
C GLU A 30 -2.31 -16.43 11.85
N ARG A 31 -1.89 -16.85 13.05
CA ARG A 31 -2.75 -16.87 14.25
C ARG A 31 -3.19 -15.47 14.64
N LEU A 32 -2.26 -14.51 14.66
CA LEU A 32 -2.56 -13.11 14.97
C LEU A 32 -3.54 -12.51 13.94
N HIS A 33 -3.31 -12.78 12.65
CA HIS A 33 -4.17 -12.35 11.56
C HIS A 33 -5.59 -12.92 11.70
N LYS A 34 -5.74 -14.22 11.99
CA LYS A 34 -7.05 -14.84 12.24
C LYS A 34 -7.77 -14.23 13.44
N LYS A 35 -7.06 -14.01 14.56
CA LYS A 35 -7.63 -13.38 15.77
C LYS A 35 -8.14 -11.96 15.47
N ARG A 36 -7.35 -11.17 14.73
CA ARG A 36 -7.72 -9.82 14.30
C ARG A 36 -8.93 -9.82 13.37
N ALA A 37 -8.95 -10.69 12.36
CA ALA A 37 -10.08 -10.83 11.44
C ALA A 37 -11.38 -11.18 12.19
N ALA A 38 -11.31 -12.06 13.19
CA ALA A 38 -12.45 -12.40 14.04
C ALA A 38 -12.93 -11.19 14.87
N ARG A 39 -12.01 -10.41 15.46
CA ARG A 39 -12.37 -9.19 16.21
C ARG A 39 -13.01 -8.12 15.32
N ILE A 40 -12.46 -7.89 14.12
CA ILE A 40 -13.02 -6.96 13.13
C ILE A 40 -14.47 -7.35 12.79
N LYS A 41 -14.73 -8.64 12.53
CA LYS A 41 -16.07 -9.14 12.26
C LYS A 41 -17.03 -8.90 13.43
N THR A 42 -16.56 -9.12 14.65
CA THR A 42 -17.34 -8.92 15.88
C THR A 42 -17.70 -7.43 16.09
N LEU A 43 -16.72 -6.54 15.96
CA LEU A 43 -16.93 -5.08 16.06
C LEU A 43 -17.93 -4.56 15.02
N GLN A 44 -17.87 -5.06 13.79
CA GLN A 44 -18.84 -4.70 12.74
C GLN A 44 -20.27 -5.07 13.12
N GLN A 45 -20.47 -6.22 13.79
CA GLN A 45 -21.78 -6.66 14.27
C GLN A 45 -22.27 -5.78 15.43
N GLU A 46 -21.41 -5.48 16.41
CA GLU A 46 -21.72 -4.61 17.56
C GLU A 46 -22.14 -3.19 17.11
N ILE A 47 -21.37 -2.58 16.19
CA ILE A 47 -21.69 -1.26 15.62
C ILE A 47 -23.04 -1.29 14.88
N SER A 48 -23.30 -2.36 14.12
CA SER A 48 -24.57 -2.51 13.39
C SER A 48 -25.78 -2.57 14.33
N LEU A 49 -25.67 -3.30 15.44
CA LEU A 49 -26.71 -3.41 16.46
C LEU A 49 -26.98 -2.07 17.15
N LEU A 50 -25.93 -1.38 17.58
CA LEU A 50 -26.06 -0.08 18.25
C LEU A 50 -26.69 0.99 17.35
N ARG A 51 -26.40 0.97 16.04
CA ARG A 51 -27.04 1.90 15.08
C ARG A 51 -28.53 1.66 14.90
N LYS A 52 -29.02 0.42 15.05
CA LYS A 52 -30.43 0.07 14.89
C LYS A 52 -31.31 0.53 16.06
N ASN A 53 -30.77 0.60 17.28
CA ASN A 53 -31.53 0.84 18.50
C ASN A 53 -31.60 2.32 18.95
N LYS A 54 -31.37 3.28 18.05
CA LYS A 54 -31.35 4.71 18.40
C LYS A 54 -32.79 5.28 18.52
N PRO A 55 -33.20 5.86 19.67
CA PRO A 55 -34.52 6.48 19.82
C PRO A 55 -34.70 7.71 18.91
N LYS A 56 -35.93 7.95 18.43
CA LYS A 56 -36.29 9.07 17.54
C LYS A 56 -36.76 10.30 18.34
N ALA A 57 -36.64 11.48 17.74
CA ALA A 57 -37.03 12.75 18.38
C ALA A 57 -38.56 12.94 18.42
N SER A 58 -39.07 13.46 19.55
CA SER A 58 -40.49 13.79 19.77
C SER A 58 -40.69 15.23 20.30
N VAL A 59 -41.92 15.73 20.24
CA VAL A 59 -42.31 17.08 20.71
C VAL A 59 -42.89 17.00 22.12
N LEU A 60 -42.35 17.78 23.05
CA LEU A 60 -42.85 17.81 24.43
C LEU A 60 -44.12 18.68 24.54
N ILE A 61 -45.19 18.16 25.17
CA ILE A 61 -46.46 18.89 25.37
C ILE A 61 -46.23 20.23 26.10
N SER A 62 -45.34 20.25 27.10
CA SER A 62 -45.03 21.46 27.88
C SER A 62 -44.40 22.59 27.06
N SER A 63 -43.90 22.30 25.86
CA SER A 63 -43.31 23.31 24.96
C SER A 63 -44.34 24.02 24.07
N LEU A 64 -45.59 23.53 24.03
CA LEU A 64 -46.65 24.04 23.14
C LEU A 64 -47.51 25.12 23.83
N SER A 65 -47.97 26.11 23.06
CA SER A 65 -48.97 27.12 23.49
C SER A 65 -50.40 26.60 23.37
N GLY A 66 -51.34 27.24 24.07
CA GLY A 66 -52.76 26.92 24.01
C GLY A 66 -53.14 25.60 24.69
N ILE A 67 -54.33 25.09 24.38
CA ILE A 67 -54.85 23.83 24.94
C ILE A 67 -54.40 22.69 24.04
N VAL A 68 -53.66 21.71 24.59
CA VAL A 68 -53.18 20.55 23.85
C VAL A 68 -53.77 19.26 24.41
N VAL A 69 -54.36 18.45 23.52
CA VAL A 69 -54.90 17.12 23.83
C VAL A 69 -54.14 16.09 23.01
N ASP A 70 -53.34 15.27 23.69
CA ASP A 70 -52.54 14.19 23.11
C ASP A 70 -53.38 12.92 22.88
N ASP A 71 -52.91 12.02 22.02
CA ASP A 71 -53.61 10.78 21.67
C ASP A 71 -53.91 9.91 22.90
N GLU A 72 -53.06 9.93 23.93
CA GLU A 72 -53.29 9.15 25.14
C GLU A 72 -54.56 9.57 25.91
N LYS A 73 -54.97 10.84 25.77
CA LYS A 73 -56.17 11.39 26.41
C LYS A 73 -57.39 11.39 25.49
N ALA A 74 -57.25 10.97 24.24
CA ALA A 74 -58.34 10.93 23.27
C ALA A 74 -59.19 9.65 23.39
N GLU A 75 -60.49 9.78 23.14
CA GLU A 75 -61.41 8.65 23.07
C GLU A 75 -61.29 7.94 21.72
N LYS A 76 -61.07 6.62 21.72
CA LYS A 76 -60.77 5.84 20.52
C LYS A 76 -61.92 4.87 20.22
N LYS A 77 -62.51 4.99 19.04
CA LYS A 77 -63.46 4.03 18.49
C LYS A 77 -62.72 3.12 17.50
N GLY A 78 -62.82 1.81 17.73
CA GLY A 78 -62.12 0.78 16.94
C GLY A 78 -60.64 0.61 17.33
N ALA A 79 -59.97 -0.37 16.73
CA ALA A 79 -58.58 -0.73 17.07
C ALA A 79 -57.54 0.21 16.43
N TRP A 80 -56.75 0.88 17.27
CA TRP A 80 -55.62 1.75 16.89
C TRP A 80 -54.31 1.21 17.46
N THR A 81 -53.23 1.28 16.68
CA THR A 81 -51.89 0.78 17.07
C THR A 81 -50.96 1.94 17.40
N ARG A 82 -50.24 1.85 18.52
CA ARG A 82 -49.21 2.83 18.92
C ARG A 82 -47.90 2.61 18.16
N SER A 83 -47.23 3.68 17.76
CA SER A 83 -45.95 3.62 17.04
C SER A 83 -45.05 4.80 17.36
N THR A 84 -43.72 4.58 17.28
CA THR A 84 -42.65 5.59 17.34
C THR A 84 -41.77 5.57 16.08
N SER A 85 -42.21 4.83 15.06
CA SER A 85 -41.38 4.52 13.89
C SER A 85 -41.14 5.72 12.96
N ASN A 86 -41.96 6.77 13.00
CA ASN A 86 -41.66 8.07 12.40
C ASN A 86 -41.39 9.11 13.51
N SER A 87 -40.53 10.10 13.25
CA SER A 87 -40.29 11.22 14.16
C SER A 87 -41.35 12.32 13.99
N GLY A 88 -41.39 13.26 14.92
CA GLY A 88 -42.26 14.45 14.83
C GLY A 88 -43.63 14.30 15.47
N TYR A 89 -43.85 13.20 16.21
CA TYR A 89 -45.03 13.02 17.04
C TYR A 89 -44.93 13.79 18.37
N VAL A 90 -46.09 14.08 18.95
CA VAL A 90 -46.21 14.72 20.26
C VAL A 90 -46.12 13.66 21.37
N ALA A 91 -45.50 14.04 22.48
CA ALA A 91 -45.27 13.18 23.64
C ALA A 91 -44.55 11.85 23.31
N ALA A 92 -45.20 10.72 23.59
CA ALA A 92 -44.57 9.40 23.66
C ALA A 92 -44.71 8.59 22.36
N ASN A 93 -45.80 8.77 21.61
CA ASN A 93 -46.11 7.98 20.42
C ASN A 93 -47.13 8.71 19.52
N TYR A 94 -47.50 8.08 18.42
CA TYR A 94 -48.71 8.39 17.66
C TYR A 94 -49.51 7.12 17.38
N LEU A 95 -50.76 7.27 16.97
CA LEU A 95 -51.64 6.16 16.59
C LEU A 95 -51.74 5.99 15.08
N HIS A 96 -51.88 4.76 14.64
CA HIS A 96 -52.32 4.45 13.28
C HIS A 96 -53.44 3.41 13.25
N ASP A 97 -54.30 3.52 12.24
CA ASP A 97 -55.43 2.61 12.06
C ASP A 97 -55.03 1.24 11.45
N GLY A 98 -53.76 1.11 11.06
CA GLY A 98 -53.22 -0.11 10.44
C GLY A 98 -53.71 -0.35 9.01
N ALA A 99 -54.29 0.68 8.36
CA ALA A 99 -54.94 0.59 7.05
C ALA A 99 -56.07 -0.46 6.98
N ALA A 100 -56.69 -0.78 8.12
CA ALA A 100 -57.77 -1.78 8.23
C ALA A 100 -59.02 -1.20 8.93
N GLY A 101 -60.20 -1.81 8.70
CA GLY A 101 -61.47 -1.39 9.30
C GLY A 101 -61.91 0.02 8.88
N LYS A 102 -61.91 0.29 7.57
CA LYS A 102 -62.21 1.61 6.99
C LYS A 102 -63.68 1.99 7.20
N GLY A 103 -63.92 3.19 7.71
CA GLY A 103 -65.27 3.67 8.05
C GLY A 103 -65.77 3.32 9.44
N GLU A 104 -65.00 2.54 10.20
CA GLU A 104 -65.40 2.06 11.53
C GLU A 104 -64.61 2.70 12.67
N LYS A 105 -63.53 3.43 12.37
CA LYS A 105 -62.57 3.94 13.37
C LYS A 105 -62.56 5.45 13.45
N GLU A 106 -62.52 5.95 14.69
CA GLU A 106 -62.43 7.38 15.01
C GLU A 106 -61.52 7.61 16.22
N VAL A 107 -60.84 8.75 16.25
CA VAL A 107 -60.18 9.29 17.45
C VAL A 107 -60.80 10.66 17.74
N ARG A 108 -61.37 10.80 18.94
CA ARG A 108 -62.13 11.97 19.39
C ARG A 108 -61.35 12.69 20.48
N TYR A 109 -61.01 13.94 20.22
CA TYR A 109 -60.25 14.80 21.11
C TYR A 109 -61.20 15.76 21.81
N ARG A 110 -61.36 15.59 23.12
CA ARG A 110 -62.21 16.42 23.96
C ARG A 110 -61.39 17.48 24.68
N ALA A 111 -61.81 18.74 24.62
CA ALA A 111 -61.17 19.85 25.29
C ALA A 111 -62.20 20.76 25.97
N ARG A 112 -61.81 21.36 27.10
CA ARG A 112 -62.61 22.35 27.81
C ARG A 112 -62.19 23.76 27.40
N ILE A 113 -63.11 24.49 26.80
CA ILE A 113 -62.92 25.88 26.37
C ILE A 113 -63.22 26.81 27.55
N PRO A 114 -62.26 27.66 27.99
CA PRO A 114 -62.39 28.43 29.23
C PRO A 114 -63.31 29.65 29.12
N GLY A 115 -63.55 30.18 27.91
CA GLY A 115 -64.37 31.35 27.66
C GLY A 115 -64.78 31.43 26.19
N ASP A 116 -65.85 32.18 25.89
CA ASP A 116 -66.32 32.39 24.51
C ASP A 116 -65.23 33.10 23.69
N GLY A 117 -64.93 32.59 22.49
CA GLY A 117 -63.91 33.18 21.63
C GLY A 117 -63.53 32.34 20.43
N LYS A 118 -62.68 32.92 19.57
CA LYS A 118 -62.14 32.25 18.38
C LYS A 118 -60.85 31.49 18.73
N PHE A 119 -60.75 30.26 18.25
CA PHE A 119 -59.56 29.42 18.42
C PHE A 119 -59.09 28.90 17.05
N GLU A 120 -57.79 28.98 16.81
CA GLU A 120 -57.15 28.24 15.74
C GLU A 120 -57.04 26.76 16.15
N VAL A 121 -57.67 25.88 15.37
CA VAL A 121 -57.67 24.44 15.62
C VAL A 121 -56.58 23.80 14.77
N ARG A 122 -55.62 23.14 15.41
CA ARG A 122 -54.51 22.45 14.76
C ARG A 122 -54.50 20.97 15.12
N ILE A 123 -54.01 20.12 14.22
CA ILE A 123 -53.77 18.70 14.49
C ILE A 123 -52.34 18.33 14.18
N SER A 124 -51.82 17.34 14.90
CA SER A 124 -50.53 16.72 14.65
C SER A 124 -50.69 15.35 14.02
N TYR A 125 -49.73 14.98 13.17
CA TYR A 125 -49.58 13.66 12.59
C TYR A 125 -48.16 13.49 12.04
N THR A 126 -47.70 12.23 11.94
CA THR A 126 -46.45 11.92 11.24
C THR A 126 -46.71 11.59 9.77
N GLU A 127 -45.97 12.20 8.85
CA GLU A 127 -46.15 12.00 7.42
C GLU A 127 -45.63 10.65 6.92
N GLY A 128 -46.06 10.25 5.73
CA GLY A 128 -45.29 9.35 4.88
C GLY A 128 -46.03 8.81 3.66
N SER A 129 -45.33 8.10 2.80
CA SER A 129 -45.84 7.74 1.47
C SER A 129 -47.01 6.75 1.47
N ASN A 130 -47.20 5.96 2.54
CA ASN A 130 -48.30 5.00 2.70
C ASN A 130 -49.49 5.54 3.53
N ARG A 131 -49.56 6.86 3.77
CA ARG A 131 -50.65 7.52 4.51
C ARG A 131 -51.75 7.94 3.53
N ASP A 132 -52.95 8.18 4.05
CA ASP A 132 -54.05 8.64 3.22
C ASP A 132 -53.94 10.13 2.86
N ARG A 133 -54.35 10.47 1.64
CA ARG A 133 -54.30 11.85 1.13
C ARG A 133 -55.54 12.68 1.47
N LYS A 134 -56.59 12.04 1.98
CA LYS A 134 -57.90 12.64 2.17
C LYS A 134 -58.54 12.16 3.48
N VAL A 135 -57.80 12.26 4.59
CA VAL A 135 -58.31 11.92 5.92
C VAL A 135 -59.37 12.91 6.34
N PRO A 136 -60.63 12.49 6.62
CA PRO A 136 -61.66 13.38 7.14
C PRO A 136 -61.39 13.71 8.62
N VAL A 137 -61.25 15.01 8.89
CA VAL A 137 -61.08 15.57 10.23
C VAL A 137 -62.22 16.54 10.49
N ILE A 138 -63.08 16.18 11.42
CA ILE A 138 -64.29 16.93 11.76
C ILE A 138 -63.95 17.87 12.90
N VAL A 139 -64.18 19.17 12.71
CA VAL A 139 -64.10 20.19 13.76
C VAL A 139 -65.52 20.57 14.17
N ARG A 140 -65.84 20.43 15.46
CA ARG A 140 -67.13 20.86 16.02
C ARG A 140 -66.94 22.22 16.68
N HIS A 141 -67.75 23.19 16.31
CA HIS A 141 -67.66 24.58 16.79
C HIS A 141 -69.06 25.18 16.98
N ALA A 142 -69.15 26.42 17.45
CA ALA A 142 -70.41 27.07 17.82
C ALA A 142 -71.45 27.10 16.68
N ASP A 143 -71.01 27.27 15.44
CA ASP A 143 -71.89 27.33 14.26
C ASP A 143 -72.20 25.97 13.62
N GLY A 144 -71.69 24.86 14.18
CA GLY A 144 -71.93 23.50 13.68
C GLY A 144 -70.67 22.65 13.50
N GLU A 145 -70.68 21.78 12.50
CA GLU A 145 -69.54 20.90 12.19
C GLU A 145 -68.91 21.25 10.83
N LYS A 146 -67.58 21.29 10.77
CA LYS A 146 -66.80 21.44 9.54
C LYS A 146 -65.93 20.22 9.29
N ILE A 147 -66.06 19.61 8.11
CA ILE A 147 -65.17 18.53 7.67
C ILE A 147 -64.00 19.13 6.87
N ASN A 148 -62.78 18.88 7.37
CA ASN A 148 -61.53 19.18 6.69
C ASN A 148 -60.91 17.87 6.18
N TYR A 149 -60.38 17.88 4.95
CA TYR A 149 -59.67 16.73 4.41
C TYR A 149 -58.16 16.97 4.45
N VAL A 150 -57.43 16.14 5.20
CA VAL A 150 -55.99 16.30 5.44
C VAL A 150 -55.20 15.26 4.65
N ASP A 151 -54.20 15.75 3.91
CA ASP A 151 -53.23 14.92 3.20
C ASP A 151 -52.08 14.56 4.14
N GLN A 152 -52.15 13.36 4.74
CA GLN A 152 -51.13 12.88 5.68
C GLN A 152 -49.89 12.30 4.99
N THR A 153 -49.81 12.36 3.65
CA THR A 153 -48.57 12.03 2.93
C THR A 153 -47.55 13.16 2.96
N ARG A 154 -47.98 14.36 3.29
CA ARG A 154 -47.15 15.56 3.34
C ARG A 154 -46.74 15.87 4.77
N ARG A 155 -45.54 16.42 4.93
CA ARG A 155 -45.08 16.89 6.23
C ARG A 155 -45.99 18.03 6.73
N PRO A 156 -46.44 18.01 8.01
CA PRO A 156 -47.24 19.11 8.56
C PRO A 156 -46.51 20.46 8.41
N PRO A 157 -47.18 21.53 7.94
CA PRO A 157 -46.50 22.77 7.57
C PRO A 157 -46.01 23.60 8.76
N ILE A 158 -46.57 23.42 9.95
CA ILE A 158 -46.21 24.20 11.16
C ILE A 158 -45.13 23.43 11.91
N ASP A 159 -43.89 23.91 11.79
CA ASP A 159 -42.67 23.36 12.41
C ASP A 159 -42.49 21.84 12.18
N GLY A 160 -43.10 21.30 11.12
CA GLY A 160 -43.05 19.88 10.81
C GLY A 160 -43.91 18.98 11.70
N SER A 161 -44.74 19.55 12.60
CA SER A 161 -45.48 18.79 13.61
C SER A 161 -46.99 19.04 13.57
N PHE A 162 -47.46 20.22 13.15
CA PHE A 162 -48.90 20.55 13.12
C PHE A 162 -49.38 21.07 11.77
N ILE A 163 -50.67 20.89 11.49
CA ILE A 163 -51.41 21.58 10.42
C ILE A 163 -52.59 22.35 11.03
N SER A 164 -52.83 23.56 10.53
CA SER A 164 -54.02 24.33 10.88
C SER A 164 -55.24 23.85 10.08
N LEU A 165 -56.35 23.62 10.77
CA LEU A 165 -57.65 23.32 10.19
C LEU A 165 -58.51 24.59 10.01
N GLY A 166 -58.02 25.74 10.46
CA GLY A 166 -58.72 27.03 10.44
C GLY A 166 -59.06 27.55 11.83
N THR A 167 -59.69 28.72 11.86
CA THR A 167 -60.13 29.41 13.07
C THR A 167 -61.64 29.31 13.20
N TYR A 168 -62.11 28.93 14.39
CA TYR A 168 -63.52 28.65 14.66
C TYR A 168 -63.95 29.29 15.98
N ASP A 169 -65.22 29.70 16.07
CA ASP A 169 -65.82 30.24 17.28
C ASP A 169 -66.26 29.11 18.22
N PHE A 170 -65.91 29.22 19.50
CA PHE A 170 -66.32 28.29 20.55
C PHE A 170 -67.01 29.04 21.68
N LEU A 171 -68.02 28.40 22.28
CA LEU A 171 -68.61 28.82 23.54
C LEU A 171 -67.88 28.14 24.71
N ALA A 172 -67.86 28.77 25.87
CA ALA A 172 -67.28 28.22 27.09
C ALA A 172 -67.95 26.87 27.46
N GLY A 173 -67.16 25.83 27.70
CA GLY A 173 -67.67 24.50 28.02
C GLY A 173 -66.81 23.35 27.49
N ASP A 174 -67.29 22.11 27.65
CA ASP A 174 -66.61 20.92 27.15
C ASP A 174 -67.05 20.60 25.72
N TRP A 175 -66.09 20.42 24.82
CA TRP A 175 -66.32 20.17 23.40
C TRP A 175 -65.59 18.92 22.93
N ASP A 176 -66.25 18.15 22.06
CA ASP A 176 -65.58 17.17 21.18
C ASP A 176 -64.95 17.92 20.00
N VAL A 177 -63.85 18.62 20.25
CA VAL A 177 -63.36 19.66 19.36
C VAL A 177 -62.92 19.10 18.01
N VAL A 178 -62.23 17.95 18.00
CA VAL A 178 -61.75 17.31 16.78
C VAL A 178 -62.06 15.82 16.79
N ILE A 179 -62.56 15.31 15.67
CA ILE A 179 -62.73 13.87 15.41
C ILE A 179 -61.97 13.52 14.13
N ILE A 180 -60.94 12.68 14.25
CA ILE A 180 -60.22 12.10 13.10
C ILE A 180 -60.90 10.78 12.77
N SER A 181 -61.48 10.67 11.57
CA SER A 181 -62.19 9.47 11.12
C SER A 181 -61.41 8.79 9.99
N ASN A 182 -61.50 7.46 9.88
CA ASN A 182 -60.97 6.74 8.73
C ASN A 182 -62.03 6.46 7.64
N LYS A 183 -63.21 7.08 7.71
CA LYS A 183 -64.28 6.90 6.73
C LYS A 183 -63.90 7.41 5.35
N GLY A 184 -64.05 6.55 4.34
CA GLY A 184 -63.71 6.88 2.95
C GLY A 184 -62.19 6.95 2.66
N THR A 185 -61.34 6.53 3.59
CA THR A 185 -59.89 6.44 3.39
C THR A 185 -59.50 5.06 2.86
N THR A 186 -58.42 4.98 2.07
CA THR A 186 -57.88 3.75 1.47
C THR A 186 -56.48 3.39 2.00
N ALA A 187 -55.74 4.33 2.60
CA ALA A 187 -54.40 4.11 3.15
C ALA A 187 -54.32 4.46 4.66
N HIS A 188 -53.15 4.38 5.30
CA HIS A 188 -53.05 4.57 6.75
C HIS A 188 -53.56 5.94 7.21
N VAL A 189 -54.36 5.95 8.28
CA VAL A 189 -54.76 7.17 8.99
C VAL A 189 -53.96 7.26 10.27
N ILE A 190 -53.36 8.43 10.51
CA ILE A 190 -52.57 8.77 11.68
C ILE A 190 -53.37 9.73 12.57
N ALA A 191 -53.31 9.51 13.87
CA ALA A 191 -53.85 10.41 14.89
C ALA A 191 -52.79 10.59 15.99
N ASP A 192 -52.49 11.83 16.34
CA ASP A 192 -51.49 12.19 17.33
C ASP A 192 -52.10 13.19 18.32
N ALA A 193 -51.81 14.49 18.22
CA ALA A 193 -52.36 15.49 19.13
C ALA A 193 -53.25 16.54 18.44
N VAL A 194 -54.06 17.23 19.23
CA VAL A 194 -54.84 18.42 18.82
C VAL A 194 -54.39 19.61 19.66
N GLN A 195 -54.24 20.77 19.02
CA GLN A 195 -53.85 22.03 19.65
C GLN A 195 -54.87 23.12 19.34
N LEU A 196 -55.30 23.86 20.36
CA LEU A 196 -56.24 24.97 20.26
C LEU A 196 -55.56 26.24 20.76
N ILE A 197 -55.42 27.23 19.88
CA ILE A 197 -54.75 28.49 20.20
C ILE A 197 -55.79 29.63 20.16
N PRO A 198 -56.04 30.34 21.26
CA PRO A 198 -56.90 31.52 21.26
C PRO A 198 -56.43 32.56 20.22
N GLU A 199 -57.36 33.16 19.49
CA GLU A 199 -57.05 34.23 18.54
C GLU A 199 -56.40 35.42 19.28
N GLY A 200 -55.19 35.81 18.84
CA GLY A 200 -54.38 36.85 19.48
C GLY A 200 -53.24 36.31 20.37
N GLU A 201 -53.19 35.02 20.69
CA GLU A 201 -52.04 34.40 21.35
C GLU A 201 -50.97 34.01 20.31
N ALA A 202 -49.74 34.50 20.48
CA ALA A 202 -48.65 34.15 19.58
C ALA A 202 -48.19 32.69 19.79
N PRO A 203 -48.12 31.84 18.74
CA PRO A 203 -47.64 30.47 18.89
C PRO A 203 -46.15 30.44 19.27
N LYS A 204 -45.79 29.63 20.26
CA LYS A 204 -44.37 29.30 20.54
C LYS A 204 -43.81 28.39 19.46
N SER A 205 -42.54 28.59 19.10
CA SER A 205 -41.81 27.71 18.18
C SER A 205 -41.68 26.31 18.76
N ILE A 206 -42.00 25.30 17.94
CA ILE A 206 -41.99 23.90 18.32
C ILE A 206 -40.58 23.34 18.07
N LYS A 207 -39.83 23.04 19.14
CA LYS A 207 -38.55 22.33 19.04
C LYS A 207 -38.71 20.89 19.50
N ALA A 208 -38.60 19.94 18.57
CA ALA A 208 -38.46 18.52 18.92
C ALA A 208 -37.17 18.32 19.73
N THR A 209 -37.26 17.63 20.86
CA THR A 209 -36.11 17.32 21.72
C THR A 209 -35.81 15.81 21.66
N SER A 210 -34.53 15.45 21.70
CA SER A 210 -34.10 14.05 21.76
C SER A 210 -33.85 13.67 23.23
N PRO A 211 -34.30 12.51 23.73
CA PRO A 211 -34.06 12.11 25.12
C PRO A 211 -32.55 12.00 25.46
N GLU A 212 -32.19 12.31 26.71
CA GLU A 212 -30.81 12.34 27.26
C GLU A 212 -30.04 10.99 27.18
N GLU A 213 -30.69 9.87 26.85
CA GLU A 213 -30.05 8.56 26.63
C GLU A 213 -29.09 8.52 25.41
N THR A 214 -28.99 9.61 24.64
CA THR A 214 -28.17 9.71 23.43
C THR A 214 -26.67 9.90 23.67
N GLY A 215 -26.23 10.31 24.87
CA GLY A 215 -24.80 10.52 25.18
C GLY A 215 -23.99 9.22 25.22
N ARG A 216 -24.40 8.27 26.07
CA ARG A 216 -23.69 6.97 26.27
C ARG A 216 -23.58 6.14 24.99
N THR A 217 -24.66 6.06 24.21
CA THR A 217 -24.68 5.27 22.96
C THR A 217 -23.79 5.88 21.88
N LYS A 218 -23.65 7.21 21.86
CA LYS A 218 -22.76 7.92 20.92
C LYS A 218 -21.29 7.71 21.28
N GLU A 219 -20.94 7.75 22.57
CA GLU A 219 -19.58 7.48 23.06
C GLU A 219 -19.15 6.03 22.78
N GLN A 220 -20.05 5.06 23.03
CA GLN A 220 -19.79 3.65 22.72
C GLN A 220 -19.57 3.41 21.23
N LEU A 221 -20.40 4.01 20.36
CA LEU A 221 -20.21 3.92 18.90
C LEU A 221 -18.85 4.50 18.47
N ALA A 222 -18.48 5.68 18.99
CA ALA A 222 -17.21 6.31 18.66
C ALA A 222 -16.01 5.45 19.10
N SER A 223 -16.08 4.83 20.29
CA SER A 223 -15.04 3.92 20.79
C SER A 223 -14.88 2.68 19.93
N LEU A 224 -15.98 2.01 19.57
CA LEU A 224 -15.93 0.80 18.72
C LEU A 224 -15.49 1.11 17.29
N GLU A 225 -15.88 2.26 16.73
CA GLU A 225 -15.43 2.72 15.42
C GLU A 225 -13.93 3.03 15.42
N SER A 226 -13.42 3.63 16.50
CA SER A 226 -11.99 3.87 16.70
C SER A 226 -11.19 2.56 16.81
N GLU A 227 -11.68 1.59 17.60
CA GLU A 227 -11.05 0.27 17.70
C GLU A 227 -11.03 -0.44 16.33
N LEU A 228 -12.15 -0.43 15.60
CA LEU A 228 -12.24 -1.01 14.26
C LEU A 228 -11.24 -0.38 13.29
N GLN A 229 -11.09 0.94 13.33
CA GLN A 229 -10.14 1.65 12.48
C GLN A 229 -8.70 1.28 12.84
N SER A 230 -8.36 1.28 14.13
CA SER A 230 -7.01 0.92 14.60
C SER A 230 -6.63 -0.52 14.22
N LEU A 231 -7.57 -1.48 14.30
CA LEU A 231 -7.33 -2.87 13.91
C LEU A 231 -7.17 -3.03 12.40
N LYS A 232 -7.88 -2.22 11.59
CA LYS A 232 -7.69 -2.20 10.13
C LYS A 232 -6.34 -1.61 9.74
N GLU A 233 -5.88 -0.58 10.42
CA GLU A 233 -4.58 0.06 10.18
C GLU A 233 -3.41 -0.81 10.66
N ALA A 234 -3.54 -1.45 11.83
CA ALA A 234 -2.56 -2.40 12.33
C ALA A 234 -2.50 -3.68 11.46
N GLY A 235 -3.61 -3.99 10.76
CA GLY A 235 -3.74 -5.01 9.73
C GLY A 235 -3.07 -4.60 8.42
N GLY A 236 -1.75 -4.48 8.41
CA GLY A 236 -1.01 -4.40 7.15
C GLY A 236 -1.48 -5.53 6.22
N ALA A 237 -1.86 -5.20 4.98
CA ALA A 237 -2.24 -6.19 3.99
C ALA A 237 -1.12 -7.22 3.86
N SER A 238 -1.47 -8.51 3.80
CA SER A 238 -0.47 -9.56 3.55
C SER A 238 0.31 -9.17 2.28
N ALA A 239 1.64 -9.12 2.40
CA ALA A 239 2.49 -8.74 1.29
C ALA A 239 2.18 -9.68 0.11
N MET A 240 1.80 -9.13 -1.03
CA MET A 240 1.48 -9.93 -2.21
C MET A 240 2.76 -10.17 -3.00
N VAL A 241 3.07 -11.42 -3.31
CA VAL A 241 4.22 -11.78 -4.15
C VAL A 241 3.76 -12.20 -5.54
N ILE A 242 4.56 -11.85 -6.54
CA ILE A 242 4.41 -12.38 -7.90
C ILE A 242 4.70 -13.88 -7.82
N ALA A 243 3.75 -14.69 -8.27
CA ALA A 243 3.89 -16.15 -8.23
C ALA A 243 3.32 -16.79 -9.47
N ALA A 244 4.07 -17.73 -10.00
CA ALA A 244 3.64 -18.59 -11.08
C ALA A 244 2.75 -19.72 -10.54
N GLU A 245 1.60 -19.94 -11.18
CA GLU A 245 0.69 -21.05 -10.89
C GLU A 245 0.70 -22.08 -12.01
N GLU A 246 0.33 -23.31 -11.68
CA GLU A 246 0.08 -24.34 -12.69
C GLU A 246 -1.17 -23.98 -13.49
N ALA A 247 -1.06 -24.02 -14.82
CA ALA A 247 -2.21 -23.87 -15.69
C ALA A 247 -3.13 -25.09 -15.56
N PRO A 248 -4.43 -24.95 -15.84
CA PRO A 248 -5.37 -26.08 -15.77
C PRO A 248 -5.03 -27.24 -16.72
N ASP A 249 -4.37 -26.95 -17.84
CA ASP A 249 -4.01 -27.90 -18.90
C ASP A 249 -2.52 -27.80 -19.28
N PRO A 250 -1.59 -28.28 -18.44
CA PRO A 250 -0.18 -28.29 -18.76
C PRO A 250 0.14 -29.40 -19.77
N GLY A 251 0.92 -29.09 -20.80
CA GLY A 251 1.19 -30.06 -21.85
C GLY A 251 2.21 -29.60 -22.88
N ASP A 252 2.35 -30.40 -23.92
CA ASP A 252 3.23 -30.12 -25.05
C ASP A 252 2.74 -28.92 -25.86
N ILE A 253 3.67 -28.18 -26.47
CA ILE A 253 3.36 -26.95 -27.21
C ILE A 253 3.68 -27.15 -28.70
N PRO A 254 2.81 -26.71 -29.63
CA PRO A 254 3.15 -26.71 -31.05
C PRO A 254 4.29 -25.73 -31.32
N ILE A 255 5.19 -26.09 -32.23
CA ILE A 255 6.24 -25.20 -32.71
C ILE A 255 5.60 -24.08 -33.53
N ALA A 256 5.86 -22.81 -33.21
CA ALA A 256 5.44 -21.68 -34.02
C ALA A 256 6.31 -21.59 -35.28
N LEU A 257 5.75 -21.94 -36.45
CA LEU A 257 6.50 -21.92 -37.70
C LEU A 257 6.92 -20.49 -38.04
N ARG A 258 8.23 -20.30 -38.28
CA ARG A 258 8.83 -18.97 -38.53
C ARG A 258 8.57 -17.94 -37.42
N GLY A 259 8.24 -18.38 -36.21
CA GLY A 259 7.89 -17.52 -35.09
C GLY A 259 6.47 -16.95 -35.11
N ASN A 260 5.63 -17.35 -36.07
CA ASN A 260 4.22 -16.93 -36.11
C ASN A 260 3.39 -17.80 -35.14
N ALA A 261 2.89 -17.20 -34.06
CA ALA A 261 2.10 -17.89 -33.05
C ALA A 261 0.76 -18.46 -33.56
N HIS A 262 0.28 -18.00 -34.72
CA HIS A 262 -0.95 -18.50 -35.35
C HIS A 262 -0.70 -19.64 -36.34
N GLU A 263 0.57 -19.91 -36.69
CA GLU A 263 0.95 -21.02 -37.57
C GLU A 263 1.57 -22.15 -36.76
N ALA A 264 0.72 -23.08 -36.33
CA ALA A 264 1.13 -24.23 -35.55
C ALA A 264 1.79 -25.32 -36.43
N GLY A 265 3.03 -25.68 -36.08
CA GLY A 265 3.74 -26.85 -36.56
C GLY A 265 3.56 -28.08 -35.65
N PRO A 266 4.40 -29.11 -35.79
CA PRO A 266 4.36 -30.29 -34.93
C PRO A 266 4.50 -29.96 -33.44
N ASN A 267 3.87 -30.77 -32.58
CA ASN A 267 4.01 -30.64 -31.12
C ASN A 267 5.45 -30.96 -30.69
N ALA A 268 6.04 -30.04 -29.94
CA ALA A 268 7.31 -30.25 -29.25
C ALA A 268 7.03 -30.84 -27.86
N PRO A 269 7.45 -32.09 -27.58
CA PRO A 269 7.26 -32.69 -26.28
C PRO A 269 8.02 -31.92 -25.20
N ARG A 270 7.45 -31.86 -24.00
CA ARG A 270 8.17 -31.36 -22.83
C ARG A 270 9.33 -32.31 -22.50
N GLY A 271 10.47 -31.74 -22.12
CA GLY A 271 11.65 -32.51 -21.78
C GLY A 271 12.87 -31.63 -21.53
N PHE A 272 13.98 -32.29 -21.22
CA PHE A 272 15.27 -31.67 -20.88
C PHE A 272 16.27 -31.83 -22.03
N ILE A 273 17.38 -31.08 -21.99
CA ILE A 273 18.44 -31.14 -23.00
C ILE A 273 19.10 -32.53 -22.96
N LYS A 274 18.79 -33.38 -23.95
CA LYS A 274 19.18 -34.81 -23.97
C LYS A 274 20.69 -35.05 -23.83
N ILE A 275 21.52 -34.20 -24.45
CA ILE A 275 22.98 -34.37 -24.44
C ILE A 275 23.62 -34.08 -23.07
N LEU A 276 22.89 -33.40 -22.17
CA LEU A 276 23.34 -33.05 -20.82
C LEU A 276 22.57 -33.83 -19.74
N GLN A 277 21.82 -34.88 -20.11
CA GLN A 277 21.06 -35.67 -19.15
C GLN A 277 21.97 -36.69 -18.45
N SER A 278 21.94 -36.67 -17.12
CA SER A 278 22.37 -37.78 -16.28
C SER A 278 21.28 -38.87 -16.25
N ASN A 279 21.68 -40.13 -16.03
CA ASN A 279 20.76 -41.26 -15.92
C ASN A 279 20.44 -41.53 -14.44
N PRO A 280 19.16 -41.68 -14.05
CA PRO A 280 17.95 -41.65 -14.89
C PRO A 280 17.50 -40.23 -15.25
N SER A 281 16.90 -40.08 -16.44
CA SER A 281 16.35 -38.80 -16.90
C SER A 281 15.27 -38.28 -15.94
N PRO A 282 15.20 -36.97 -15.67
CA PRO A 282 14.11 -36.40 -14.88
C PRO A 282 12.77 -36.63 -15.58
N VAL A 283 11.73 -36.89 -14.78
CA VAL A 283 10.36 -37.17 -15.27
C VAL A 283 9.46 -36.00 -14.89
N ILE A 284 8.75 -35.44 -15.88
CA ILE A 284 7.77 -34.39 -15.64
C ILE A 284 6.43 -35.02 -15.25
N ALA A 285 5.85 -34.60 -14.13
CA ALA A 285 4.56 -35.13 -13.71
C ALA A 285 3.43 -34.77 -14.71
N PRO A 286 2.45 -35.67 -14.98
CA PRO A 286 1.43 -35.46 -16.02
C PRO A 286 0.60 -34.18 -15.90
N LYS A 287 0.43 -33.64 -14.68
CA LYS A 287 -0.32 -32.40 -14.40
C LYS A 287 0.56 -31.26 -13.85
N SER A 288 1.87 -31.35 -14.07
CA SER A 288 2.85 -30.32 -13.71
C SER A 288 3.32 -29.59 -14.97
N SER A 289 3.68 -28.33 -14.85
CA SER A 289 4.39 -27.54 -15.87
C SER A 289 5.77 -28.12 -16.21
N GLY A 290 6.38 -28.87 -15.28
CA GLY A 290 7.76 -29.33 -15.38
C GLY A 290 8.78 -28.31 -14.85
N ARG A 291 8.34 -27.19 -14.27
CA ARG A 291 9.25 -26.13 -13.79
C ARG A 291 10.04 -26.55 -12.56
N ALA A 292 9.41 -27.25 -11.62
CA ALA A 292 10.09 -27.76 -10.43
C ALA A 292 11.15 -28.79 -10.85
N GLU A 293 10.77 -29.72 -11.72
CA GLU A 293 11.64 -30.75 -12.27
C GLU A 293 12.79 -30.15 -13.11
N LEU A 294 12.55 -29.03 -13.81
CA LEU A 294 13.61 -28.25 -14.46
C LEU A 294 14.55 -27.59 -13.46
N ALA A 295 14.03 -26.99 -12.40
CA ALA A 295 14.87 -26.40 -11.36
C ALA A 295 15.76 -27.46 -10.70
N ASP A 296 15.18 -28.63 -10.37
CA ASP A 296 15.91 -29.76 -9.80
C ASP A 296 16.97 -30.30 -10.77
N TRP A 297 16.67 -30.38 -12.07
CA TRP A 297 17.64 -30.79 -13.09
C TRP A 297 18.78 -29.77 -13.28
N ILE A 298 18.48 -28.46 -13.25
CA ILE A 298 19.48 -27.40 -13.34
C ILE A 298 20.40 -27.47 -12.12
N ALA A 299 19.84 -27.56 -10.91
CA ALA A 299 20.60 -27.58 -9.66
C ALA A 299 21.14 -28.98 -9.28
N ASN A 300 21.02 -29.97 -10.17
CA ASN A 300 21.49 -31.33 -9.91
C ASN A 300 23.03 -31.36 -9.84
N PRO A 301 23.65 -31.99 -8.82
CA PRO A 301 25.10 -32.20 -8.75
C PRO A 301 25.70 -32.88 -9.98
N GLU A 302 24.95 -33.78 -10.62
CA GLU A 302 25.37 -34.49 -11.84
C GLU A 302 25.25 -33.61 -13.10
N ASN A 303 24.72 -32.40 -12.99
CA ASN A 303 24.70 -31.45 -14.10
C ASN A 303 26.09 -30.81 -14.25
N PRO A 304 26.81 -31.07 -15.35
CA PRO A 304 28.20 -30.67 -15.50
C PRO A 304 28.39 -29.15 -15.69
N LEU A 305 27.33 -28.38 -15.98
CA LEU A 305 27.46 -26.97 -16.34
C LEU A 305 27.13 -26.01 -15.22
N THR A 306 26.14 -26.32 -14.38
CA THR A 306 25.60 -25.34 -13.43
C THR A 306 26.65 -24.86 -12.43
N ALA A 307 27.39 -25.80 -11.82
CA ALA A 307 28.47 -25.45 -10.90
C ALA A 307 29.59 -24.68 -11.61
N ARG A 308 30.04 -25.13 -12.79
CA ARG A 308 31.09 -24.47 -13.58
C ARG A 308 30.73 -23.04 -13.96
N VAL A 309 29.52 -22.82 -14.48
CA VAL A 309 29.04 -21.48 -14.84
C VAL A 309 28.95 -20.59 -13.61
N TYR A 310 28.44 -21.10 -12.50
CA TYR A 310 28.30 -20.32 -11.27
C TYR A 310 29.66 -19.95 -10.66
N VAL A 311 30.58 -20.91 -10.54
CA VAL A 311 31.95 -20.69 -10.07
C VAL A 311 32.68 -19.69 -10.94
N ASN A 312 32.58 -19.81 -12.27
CA ASN A 312 33.19 -18.86 -13.19
C ASN A 312 32.64 -17.43 -13.03
N ARG A 313 31.35 -17.27 -12.74
CA ARG A 313 30.75 -15.96 -12.43
C ARG A 313 31.31 -15.38 -11.14
N ILE A 314 31.43 -16.18 -10.08
CA ILE A 314 32.05 -15.73 -8.83
C ILE A 314 33.51 -15.34 -9.05
N TRP A 315 34.27 -16.17 -9.77
CA TRP A 315 35.64 -15.88 -10.15
C TRP A 315 35.74 -14.57 -10.95
N HIS A 316 34.88 -14.37 -11.95
CA HIS A 316 34.80 -13.13 -12.72
C HIS A 316 34.53 -11.90 -11.84
N HIS A 317 33.63 -11.99 -10.86
CA HIS A 317 33.39 -10.87 -9.95
C HIS A 317 34.58 -10.55 -9.04
N LEU A 318 35.33 -11.58 -8.64
CA LEU A 318 36.49 -11.43 -7.75
C LEU A 318 37.73 -10.93 -8.49
N PHE A 319 38.03 -11.49 -9.67
CA PHE A 319 39.21 -11.19 -10.47
C PHE A 319 38.95 -10.23 -11.64
N GLY A 320 37.71 -9.83 -11.91
CA GLY A 320 37.34 -9.00 -13.07
C GLY A 320 37.30 -9.74 -14.42
N ARG A 321 37.78 -10.98 -14.47
CA ARG A 321 37.81 -11.86 -15.64
C ARG A 321 37.53 -13.28 -15.20
N GLY A 322 36.66 -14.00 -15.91
CA GLY A 322 36.38 -15.41 -15.64
C GLY A 322 37.53 -16.31 -16.09
N ILE A 323 37.60 -17.54 -15.54
CA ILE A 323 38.43 -18.63 -16.07
C ILE A 323 37.99 -18.94 -17.51
N VAL A 324 36.69 -18.93 -17.75
CA VAL A 324 36.08 -18.83 -19.09
C VAL A 324 35.70 -17.37 -19.29
N GLN A 325 36.33 -16.71 -20.26
CA GLN A 325 36.15 -15.27 -20.49
C GLN A 325 34.74 -14.95 -20.99
N SER A 326 34.15 -15.80 -21.82
CA SER A 326 32.74 -15.73 -22.24
C SER A 326 31.78 -16.16 -21.12
N VAL A 327 31.58 -15.29 -20.13
CA VAL A 327 30.78 -15.57 -18.91
C VAL A 327 29.35 -16.07 -19.20
N ASP A 328 28.75 -15.64 -20.32
CA ASP A 328 27.40 -16.05 -20.75
C ASP A 328 27.35 -17.20 -21.76
N ASN A 329 28.50 -17.70 -22.23
CA ASN A 329 28.56 -18.74 -23.26
C ASN A 329 29.63 -19.78 -22.96
N PHE A 330 29.20 -20.96 -22.52
CA PHE A 330 30.04 -22.14 -22.26
C PHE A 330 29.94 -23.19 -23.38
N GLY A 331 29.29 -22.84 -24.51
CA GLY A 331 29.16 -23.70 -25.68
C GLY A 331 30.34 -23.55 -26.65
N GLN A 332 30.22 -24.16 -27.83
CA GLN A 332 31.27 -24.11 -28.87
C GLN A 332 31.62 -22.71 -29.37
N MET A 333 30.69 -21.75 -29.24
CA MET A 333 30.89 -20.34 -29.62
C MET A 333 31.49 -19.51 -28.47
N GLY A 334 31.75 -20.12 -27.32
CA GLY A 334 32.42 -19.51 -26.17
C GLY A 334 33.92 -19.79 -26.17
N ASP A 335 34.61 -19.11 -25.26
CA ASP A 335 36.02 -19.30 -25.01
C ASP A 335 36.27 -20.63 -24.27
N SER A 336 37.44 -21.22 -24.49
CA SER A 336 37.90 -22.34 -23.67
C SER A 336 38.36 -21.83 -22.29
N PRO A 337 38.22 -22.64 -21.21
CA PRO A 337 38.74 -22.26 -19.91
C PRO A 337 40.26 -22.12 -19.95
N SER A 338 40.79 -21.04 -19.36
CA SER A 338 42.25 -20.83 -19.25
C SER A 338 42.91 -21.89 -18.36
N ASN A 339 42.17 -22.44 -17.40
CA ASN A 339 42.59 -23.53 -16.54
C ASN A 339 41.39 -24.46 -16.22
N PRO A 340 41.17 -25.53 -17.00
CA PRO A 340 40.04 -26.42 -16.81
C PRO A 340 40.10 -27.19 -15.49
N GLU A 341 41.28 -27.62 -15.04
CA GLU A 341 41.46 -28.38 -13.80
C GLU A 341 41.07 -27.55 -12.58
N LEU A 342 41.41 -26.26 -12.56
CA LEU A 342 41.00 -25.34 -11.50
C LEU A 342 39.49 -25.13 -11.48
N LEU A 343 38.89 -24.94 -12.66
CA LEU A 343 37.43 -24.78 -12.77
C LEU A 343 36.70 -26.02 -12.27
N ASP A 344 37.18 -27.21 -12.62
CA ASP A 344 36.61 -28.49 -12.19
C ASP A 344 36.78 -28.71 -10.68
N HIS A 345 37.95 -28.38 -10.14
CA HIS A 345 38.22 -28.45 -8.70
C HIS A 345 37.28 -27.54 -7.90
N LEU A 346 37.17 -26.27 -8.29
CA LEU A 346 36.30 -25.31 -7.60
C LEU A 346 34.82 -25.66 -7.76
N SER A 347 34.41 -26.23 -8.90
CA SER A 347 33.04 -26.67 -9.14
C SER A 347 32.66 -27.87 -8.26
N THR A 348 33.57 -28.83 -8.12
CA THR A 348 33.39 -29.99 -7.23
C THR A 348 33.31 -29.53 -5.77
N LEU A 349 34.25 -28.69 -5.34
CA LEU A 349 34.25 -28.12 -3.99
C LEU A 349 32.95 -27.35 -3.69
N PHE A 350 32.46 -26.57 -4.65
CA PHE A 350 31.21 -25.82 -4.47
C PHE A 350 29.99 -26.73 -4.25
N ILE A 351 29.92 -27.86 -4.95
CA ILE A 351 28.87 -28.87 -4.75
C ILE A 351 29.03 -29.54 -3.38
N GLU A 352 30.24 -29.97 -3.02
CA GLU A 352 30.56 -30.66 -1.76
C GLU A 352 30.27 -29.77 -0.52
N GLU A 353 30.50 -28.46 -0.62
CA GLU A 353 30.16 -27.48 0.42
C GLU A 353 28.68 -27.06 0.42
N GLY A 354 27.81 -27.82 -0.26
CA GLY A 354 26.37 -27.61 -0.27
C GLY A 354 25.95 -26.34 -1.02
N TRP A 355 26.62 -26.01 -2.12
CA TRP A 355 26.31 -24.85 -2.96
C TRP A 355 26.42 -23.50 -2.23
N SER A 356 27.30 -23.43 -1.22
CA SER A 356 27.49 -22.24 -0.40
C SER A 356 28.34 -21.17 -1.12
N THR A 357 27.68 -20.12 -1.64
CA THR A 357 28.37 -18.97 -2.27
C THR A 357 29.42 -18.35 -1.34
N LYS A 358 29.11 -18.27 -0.04
CA LYS A 358 30.01 -17.67 0.96
C LYS A 358 31.26 -18.52 1.20
N ALA A 359 31.11 -19.85 1.20
CA ALA A 359 32.24 -20.76 1.38
C ALA A 359 33.15 -20.72 0.14
N LEU A 360 32.58 -20.76 -1.07
CA LEU A 360 33.33 -20.59 -2.31
C LEU A 360 34.11 -19.27 -2.37
N ILE A 361 33.46 -18.14 -2.06
CA ILE A 361 34.13 -16.83 -2.00
C ILE A 361 35.27 -16.86 -0.99
N ARG A 362 35.06 -17.42 0.22
CA ARG A 362 36.11 -17.54 1.24
C ARG A 362 37.29 -18.36 0.71
N ASN A 363 37.04 -19.52 0.11
CA ASN A 363 38.08 -20.40 -0.41
C ASN A 363 38.92 -19.70 -1.48
N ILE A 364 38.28 -18.95 -2.39
CA ILE A 364 38.99 -18.13 -3.38
C ILE A 364 39.78 -17.01 -2.69
N MET A 365 39.17 -16.24 -1.78
CA MET A 365 39.82 -15.10 -1.14
C MET A 365 40.99 -15.46 -0.21
N LEU A 366 40.97 -16.67 0.36
CA LEU A 366 42.06 -17.20 1.18
C LEU A 366 43.15 -17.89 0.35
N SER A 367 42.94 -18.06 -0.95
CA SER A 367 43.96 -18.63 -1.83
C SER A 367 45.14 -17.68 -2.00
N ARG A 368 46.33 -18.25 -2.22
CA ARG A 368 47.54 -17.47 -2.53
C ARG A 368 47.30 -16.54 -3.72
N VAL A 369 46.68 -17.03 -4.79
CA VAL A 369 46.48 -16.28 -6.03
C VAL A 369 45.65 -15.01 -5.83
N TYR A 370 44.61 -15.07 -4.99
CA TYR A 370 43.79 -13.88 -4.71
C TYR A 370 44.53 -12.83 -3.87
N GLN A 371 45.44 -13.28 -3.00
CA GLN A 371 46.22 -12.44 -2.09
C GLN A 371 47.51 -11.87 -2.72
N LEU A 372 47.81 -12.21 -3.98
CA LEU A 372 48.94 -11.61 -4.69
C LEU A 372 48.68 -10.11 -4.91
N SER A 373 49.75 -9.32 -4.91
CA SER A 373 49.66 -7.90 -5.26
C SER A 373 49.19 -7.72 -6.71
N SER A 374 48.49 -6.63 -7.02
CA SER A 374 48.20 -6.25 -8.40
C SER A 374 49.34 -5.48 -9.07
N LEU A 375 50.30 -4.99 -8.28
CA LEU A 375 51.45 -4.23 -8.77
C LEU A 375 52.38 -5.14 -9.56
N SER A 376 52.81 -4.66 -10.72
CA SER A 376 53.73 -5.38 -11.60
C SER A 376 54.76 -4.44 -12.20
N THR A 377 55.99 -4.92 -12.33
CA THR A 377 57.00 -4.25 -13.15
C THR A 377 56.76 -4.50 -14.64
N PRO A 378 57.16 -3.59 -15.54
CA PRO A 378 57.01 -3.78 -16.99
C PRO A 378 57.62 -5.10 -17.50
N SER A 379 58.73 -5.55 -16.90
CA SER A 379 59.38 -6.82 -17.25
C SER A 379 58.58 -8.06 -16.84
N GLN A 380 57.76 -7.98 -15.79
CA GLN A 380 56.87 -9.08 -15.39
C GLN A 380 55.63 -9.14 -16.28
N ALA A 381 55.10 -7.98 -16.66
CA ALA A 381 53.90 -7.89 -17.48
C ALA A 381 54.10 -8.42 -18.92
N SER A 382 55.31 -8.36 -19.48
CA SER A 382 55.58 -8.73 -20.88
C SER A 382 55.29 -10.19 -21.24
N THR A 383 55.21 -11.09 -20.26
CA THR A 383 54.93 -12.53 -20.51
C THR A 383 53.43 -12.83 -20.60
N ASP A 384 52.62 -12.20 -19.75
CA ASP A 384 51.16 -12.36 -19.71
C ASP A 384 50.52 -11.05 -19.26
N ILE A 385 50.45 -10.10 -20.21
CA ILE A 385 49.93 -8.75 -20.00
C ILE A 385 48.48 -8.78 -19.52
N GLU A 386 47.70 -9.68 -20.11
CA GLU A 386 46.27 -9.88 -19.90
C GLU A 386 45.94 -10.64 -18.60
N ASN A 387 46.98 -11.14 -17.90
CA ASN A 387 46.89 -11.94 -16.69
C ASN A 387 45.95 -13.14 -16.83
N LEU A 388 46.02 -13.83 -17.98
CA LEU A 388 45.23 -15.02 -18.30
C LEU A 388 45.45 -16.16 -17.31
N TYR A 389 46.67 -16.28 -16.78
CA TYR A 389 47.06 -17.33 -15.85
C TYR A 389 47.01 -16.87 -14.38
N HIS A 390 46.48 -15.67 -14.11
CA HIS A 390 46.30 -15.13 -12.76
C HIS A 390 47.59 -15.15 -11.92
N TRP A 391 48.73 -14.75 -12.49
CA TRP A 391 50.01 -14.67 -11.77
C TRP A 391 50.11 -13.46 -10.82
N ARG A 392 49.10 -12.58 -10.84
CA ARG A 392 48.90 -11.45 -9.92
C ARG A 392 47.40 -11.20 -9.73
N GLN A 393 47.03 -10.33 -8.79
CA GLN A 393 45.66 -9.82 -8.72
C GLN A 393 45.40 -8.79 -9.83
N ASN A 394 44.17 -8.70 -10.31
CA ASN A 394 43.80 -7.72 -11.33
C ASN A 394 43.43 -6.38 -10.71
N HIS A 395 43.95 -5.31 -11.31
CA HIS A 395 43.43 -3.97 -11.07
C HIS A 395 42.02 -3.89 -11.64
N ARG A 396 41.03 -3.58 -10.79
CA ARG A 396 39.61 -3.71 -11.17
C ARG A 396 38.85 -2.43 -10.92
N ARG A 397 38.12 -1.97 -11.92
CA ARG A 397 37.19 -0.85 -11.76
C ARG A 397 35.99 -1.24 -10.90
N LEU A 398 35.60 -0.34 -10.01
CA LEU A 398 34.40 -0.46 -9.21
C LEU A 398 33.16 -0.33 -10.11
N GLN A 399 32.13 -1.13 -9.80
CA GLN A 399 30.82 -1.01 -10.43
C GLN A 399 30.08 0.22 -9.90
N ALA A 400 29.11 0.75 -10.65
CA ALA A 400 28.33 1.94 -10.27
C ALA A 400 27.76 1.87 -8.84
N GLU A 401 27.25 0.69 -8.45
CA GLU A 401 26.73 0.42 -7.10
C GLU A 401 27.80 0.58 -6.03
N ALA A 402 28.99 0.03 -6.26
CA ALA A 402 30.12 0.12 -5.34
C ALA A 402 30.66 1.55 -5.25
N ILE A 403 30.72 2.28 -6.37
CA ILE A 403 31.13 3.69 -6.38
C ILE A 403 30.18 4.52 -5.52
N ARG A 404 28.86 4.40 -5.74
CA ARG A 404 27.85 5.11 -4.94
C ARG A 404 27.93 4.75 -3.47
N ASP A 405 28.02 3.46 -3.15
CA ASP A 405 28.07 2.98 -1.76
C ASP A 405 29.38 3.40 -1.07
N SER A 406 30.51 3.47 -1.78
CA SER A 406 31.76 4.02 -1.26
C SER A 406 31.62 5.50 -0.92
N ILE A 407 31.01 6.32 -1.78
CA ILE A 407 30.77 7.74 -1.48
C ILE A 407 29.95 7.90 -0.19
N LEU A 408 28.85 7.16 -0.06
CA LEU A 408 27.99 7.17 1.13
C LEU A 408 28.71 6.64 2.39
N SER A 409 29.58 5.64 2.22
CA SER A 409 30.37 5.05 3.31
C SER A 409 31.42 6.05 3.83
N VAL A 410 32.15 6.71 2.92
CA VAL A 410 33.14 7.74 3.26
C VAL A 410 32.47 8.91 3.96
N SER A 411 31.34 9.39 3.45
CA SER A 411 30.59 10.50 4.06
C SER A 411 29.87 10.12 5.37
N GLY A 412 29.74 8.82 5.67
CA GLY A 412 29.09 8.33 6.89
C GLY A 412 27.55 8.36 6.82
N THR A 413 26.98 8.44 5.62
CA THR A 413 25.52 8.48 5.41
C THR A 413 24.93 7.13 4.98
N LEU A 414 25.78 6.14 4.69
CA LEU A 414 25.35 4.82 4.24
C LEU A 414 24.44 4.14 5.27
N ASP A 415 23.22 3.85 4.85
CA ASP A 415 22.26 3.11 5.65
C ASP A 415 22.33 1.61 5.32
N GLU A 416 22.83 0.83 6.28
CA GLU A 416 23.07 -0.62 6.18
C GLU A 416 21.86 -1.48 6.53
N ARG A 417 20.69 -0.88 6.84
CA ARG A 417 19.47 -1.65 7.13
C ARG A 417 19.19 -2.65 6.02
N LEU A 418 18.76 -3.86 6.38
CA LEU A 418 18.42 -4.92 5.44
C LEU A 418 16.90 -5.02 5.25
N GLY A 419 16.47 -5.20 4.01
CA GLY A 419 15.05 -5.43 3.65
C GLY A 419 14.15 -4.19 3.80
N GLY A 420 12.84 -4.37 3.65
CA GLY A 420 11.86 -3.26 3.70
C GLY A 420 11.76 -2.47 2.39
N ASN A 421 10.66 -1.71 2.24
CA ASN A 421 10.35 -1.00 1.02
C ASN A 421 11.19 0.28 0.88
N THR A 422 11.83 0.48 -0.26
CA THR A 422 12.61 1.68 -0.60
C THR A 422 11.97 2.54 -1.69
N VAL A 423 10.87 2.06 -2.29
CA VAL A 423 10.05 2.86 -3.19
C VAL A 423 9.18 3.80 -2.35
N LYS A 424 9.25 5.10 -2.64
CA LYS A 424 8.48 6.13 -1.93
C LYS A 424 6.95 5.81 -1.96
N PRO A 425 6.22 5.96 -0.85
CA PRO A 425 4.78 5.78 -0.84
C PRO A 425 4.09 6.69 -1.85
N GLY A 426 3.08 6.17 -2.56
CA GLY A 426 2.34 6.94 -3.57
C GLY A 426 2.99 6.98 -4.96
N THR A 427 4.16 6.36 -5.16
CA THR A 427 4.75 6.18 -6.50
C THR A 427 3.83 5.32 -7.38
N LYS A 428 3.27 5.95 -8.42
CA LYS A 428 2.42 5.27 -9.43
C LYS A 428 3.14 4.99 -10.74
N THR A 429 4.17 5.78 -11.04
CA THR A 429 4.95 5.73 -12.28
C THR A 429 6.42 5.96 -11.98
N GLU A 430 7.30 5.44 -12.84
CA GLU A 430 8.76 5.63 -12.75
C GLU A 430 9.20 7.04 -13.17
N TYR A 431 8.44 7.69 -14.07
CA TYR A 431 8.78 9.01 -14.60
C TYR A 431 8.74 10.08 -13.51
N GLY A 432 9.84 10.83 -13.37
CA GLY A 432 9.99 11.87 -12.36
C GLY A 432 10.30 11.33 -10.95
N TYR A 433 10.61 10.04 -10.82
CA TYR A 433 11.03 9.48 -9.54
C TYR A 433 12.34 10.13 -9.05
N GLN A 434 12.28 10.76 -7.87
CA GLN A 434 13.45 11.36 -7.25
C GLN A 434 14.19 10.33 -6.41
N PHE A 435 15.36 9.91 -6.88
CA PHE A 435 16.31 9.10 -6.12
C PHE A 435 17.00 9.96 -5.05
N GLY A 436 16.86 9.60 -3.78
CA GLY A 436 17.49 10.32 -2.67
C GLY A 436 17.64 9.48 -1.40
N GLY A 437 17.49 8.16 -1.50
CA GLY A 437 17.78 7.29 -0.36
C GLY A 437 19.29 7.15 -0.19
N THR A 438 19.75 6.95 1.05
CA THR A 438 21.17 6.68 1.39
C THR A 438 21.43 5.20 1.70
N ARG A 439 20.44 4.34 1.44
CA ARG A 439 20.61 2.88 1.58
C ARG A 439 21.60 2.36 0.55
N ARG A 440 22.23 1.23 0.91
CA ARG A 440 23.06 0.43 -0.01
C ARG A 440 22.40 0.32 -1.38
N SER A 441 23.17 0.43 -2.44
CA SER A 441 22.69 0.47 -3.82
C SER A 441 21.89 -0.77 -4.21
N LEU A 442 22.13 -1.90 -3.53
CA LEU A 442 21.29 -3.10 -3.58
C LEU A 442 19.79 -2.84 -3.35
N TYR A 443 19.47 -1.85 -2.51
CA TYR A 443 18.10 -1.45 -2.18
C TYR A 443 17.62 -0.21 -2.95
N THR A 444 18.45 0.35 -3.85
CA THR A 444 18.02 1.46 -4.70
C THR A 444 17.04 0.93 -5.75
N PRO A 445 15.85 1.54 -5.92
CA PRO A 445 14.90 1.13 -6.95
C PRO A 445 15.53 1.15 -8.35
N VAL A 446 15.38 0.05 -9.07
CA VAL A 446 15.78 -0.07 -10.48
C VAL A 446 14.50 -0.11 -11.30
N PHE A 447 14.19 1.00 -11.98
CA PHE A 447 13.08 1.04 -12.91
C PHE A 447 13.58 0.81 -14.34
N ARG A 448 12.66 0.42 -15.23
CA ARG A 448 13.01 0.00 -16.58
C ARG A 448 13.55 1.16 -17.42
N ASN A 449 12.92 2.33 -17.29
CA ASN A 449 13.24 3.50 -18.11
C ASN A 449 13.79 4.66 -17.28
N THR A 450 14.01 4.46 -15.97
CA THR A 450 14.46 5.52 -15.07
C THR A 450 15.41 4.93 -14.04
N LEU A 451 16.68 5.32 -14.16
CA LEU A 451 17.76 4.90 -13.26
C LEU A 451 18.35 6.12 -12.55
N PRO A 452 18.95 5.97 -11.37
CA PRO A 452 19.79 7.01 -10.79
C PRO A 452 20.88 7.42 -11.78
N GLU A 453 21.15 8.72 -11.89
CA GLU A 453 22.10 9.27 -12.87
C GLU A 453 23.50 8.64 -12.75
N ILE A 454 23.98 8.42 -11.52
CA ILE A 454 25.25 7.73 -11.27
C ILE A 454 25.28 6.31 -11.87
N MET A 455 24.15 5.59 -11.87
CA MET A 455 24.09 4.26 -12.48
C MET A 455 24.18 4.35 -14.01
N GLN A 456 23.54 5.35 -14.61
CA GLN A 456 23.58 5.57 -16.06
C GLN A 456 24.99 5.93 -16.54
N VAL A 457 25.74 6.71 -15.75
CA VAL A 457 27.07 7.21 -16.13
C VAL A 457 28.19 6.18 -15.90
N PHE A 458 28.05 5.29 -14.92
CA PHE A 458 29.09 4.33 -14.52
C PHE A 458 28.82 2.87 -14.97
N ASP A 459 28.29 2.71 -16.18
CA ASP A 459 28.12 1.40 -16.85
C ASP A 459 27.31 0.37 -16.04
N PHE A 460 26.19 0.80 -15.43
CA PHE A 460 25.26 -0.12 -14.79
C PHE A 460 24.66 -1.11 -15.81
N ALA A 461 24.30 -2.32 -15.36
CA ALA A 461 23.69 -3.32 -16.23
C ALA A 461 22.31 -2.85 -16.72
N ASP A 462 22.05 -3.00 -18.01
CA ASP A 462 20.74 -2.66 -18.59
C ASP A 462 19.66 -3.57 -17.97
N PRO A 463 18.64 -3.01 -17.27
CA PRO A 463 17.56 -3.80 -16.68
C PRO A 463 16.72 -4.59 -17.70
N ASN A 464 16.85 -4.30 -18.99
CA ASN A 464 16.13 -4.96 -20.08
C ASN A 464 16.90 -6.11 -20.71
N LEU A 465 18.19 -6.29 -20.37
CA LEU A 465 19.06 -7.27 -20.98
C LEU A 465 19.60 -8.25 -19.94
N VAL A 466 19.92 -9.46 -20.38
CA VAL A 466 20.71 -10.40 -19.59
C VAL A 466 22.17 -10.02 -19.78
N THR A 467 22.84 -9.63 -18.69
CA THR A 467 24.24 -9.17 -18.71
C THR A 467 25.06 -10.01 -17.75
N GLY A 468 25.88 -10.93 -18.25
CA GLY A 468 26.83 -11.69 -17.44
C GLY A 468 28.13 -10.94 -17.15
N ALA A 469 28.64 -10.21 -18.15
CA ALA A 469 29.80 -9.33 -17.99
C ALA A 469 29.42 -7.90 -18.42
N ARG A 470 29.66 -6.91 -17.56
CA ARG A 470 29.37 -5.50 -17.84
C ARG A 470 30.53 -4.89 -18.63
N THR A 471 30.20 -4.01 -19.57
CA THR A 471 31.21 -3.15 -20.21
C THR A 471 31.79 -2.19 -19.18
N THR A 472 33.08 -1.88 -19.29
CA THR A 472 33.73 -0.87 -18.46
C THR A 472 34.28 0.23 -19.35
N SER A 473 33.81 1.46 -19.18
CA SER A 473 34.27 2.63 -19.93
C SER A 473 35.01 3.62 -19.04
N SER A 474 36.02 4.30 -19.56
CA SER A 474 36.66 5.45 -18.90
C SER A 474 36.49 6.68 -19.77
N VAL A 475 35.36 7.36 -19.58
CA VAL A 475 34.97 8.52 -20.40
C VAL A 475 35.01 9.82 -19.60
N PRO A 476 35.31 10.98 -20.22
CA PRO A 476 35.36 12.26 -19.52
C PRO A 476 34.09 12.63 -18.77
N THR A 477 32.92 12.21 -19.27
CA THR A 477 31.62 12.48 -18.63
C THR A 477 31.52 11.89 -17.22
N GLN A 478 32.19 10.78 -16.93
CA GLN A 478 32.24 10.21 -15.58
C GLN A 478 33.05 11.08 -14.62
N ALA A 479 34.18 11.64 -15.07
CA ALA A 479 34.95 12.57 -14.25
C ALA A 479 34.18 13.88 -14.01
N LEU A 480 33.53 14.40 -15.06
CA LEU A 480 32.67 15.58 -14.95
C LEU A 480 31.48 15.34 -14.00
N PHE A 481 30.89 14.14 -14.00
CA PHE A 481 29.86 13.77 -13.03
C PHE A 481 30.39 13.88 -11.59
N MET A 482 31.56 13.31 -11.30
CA MET A 482 32.13 13.38 -9.94
C MET A 482 32.44 14.81 -9.50
N MET A 483 32.82 15.68 -10.43
CA MET A 483 33.13 17.08 -10.11
C MET A 483 31.87 17.94 -9.93
N ASN A 484 30.79 17.68 -10.66
CA ASN A 484 29.68 18.62 -10.78
C ASN A 484 28.35 18.13 -10.22
N ASN A 485 28.20 16.83 -9.94
CA ASN A 485 26.91 16.32 -9.52
C ASN A 485 26.58 16.75 -8.08
N PRO A 486 25.37 17.30 -7.81
CA PRO A 486 24.98 17.76 -6.47
C PRO A 486 25.09 16.67 -5.39
N PHE A 487 24.80 15.41 -5.73
CA PHE A 487 24.96 14.29 -4.80
C PHE A 487 26.42 14.16 -4.34
N VAL A 488 27.38 14.24 -5.26
CA VAL A 488 28.80 14.08 -4.91
C VAL A 488 29.29 15.27 -4.07
N GLN A 489 28.84 16.49 -4.40
CA GLN A 489 29.16 17.70 -3.63
C GLN A 489 28.62 17.64 -2.20
N GLU A 490 27.34 17.26 -2.04
CA GLU A 490 26.72 17.09 -0.72
C GLU A 490 27.45 16.02 0.11
N GLN A 491 27.78 14.88 -0.49
CA GLN A 491 28.49 13.81 0.22
C GLN A 491 29.94 14.19 0.56
N ALA A 492 30.61 15.00 -0.27
CA ALA A 492 31.93 15.53 0.04
C ALA A 492 31.89 16.50 1.23
N GLU A 493 30.86 17.33 1.33
CA GLU A 493 30.64 18.22 2.48
C GLU A 493 30.41 17.41 3.77
N LEU A 494 29.56 16.38 3.71
CA LEU A 494 29.30 15.51 4.86
C LEU A 494 30.54 14.71 5.28
N ALA A 495 31.37 14.26 4.32
CA ALA A 495 32.65 13.63 4.60
C ALA A 495 33.62 14.58 5.31
N ALA A 496 33.69 15.85 4.88
CA ALA A 496 34.49 16.87 5.54
C ALA A 496 34.01 17.13 6.97
N GLU A 497 32.69 17.29 7.18
CA GLU A 497 32.13 17.46 8.52
C GLU A 497 32.41 16.28 9.44
N ARG A 498 32.34 15.06 8.91
CA ARG A 498 32.67 13.84 9.65
C ARG A 498 34.13 13.87 10.09
N LEU A 499 35.06 14.08 9.15
CA LEU A 499 36.50 14.12 9.42
C LEU A 499 36.85 15.16 10.48
N LEU A 500 36.26 16.36 10.38
CA LEU A 500 36.54 17.46 11.32
C LEU A 500 36.04 17.21 12.74
N LYS A 501 35.08 16.29 12.94
CA LYS A 501 34.59 15.87 14.26
C LYS A 501 35.47 14.79 14.90
N GLU A 502 36.35 14.14 14.13
CA GLU A 502 37.24 13.11 14.66
C GLU A 502 38.40 13.73 15.46
N PRO A 503 38.86 13.07 16.54
CA PRO A 503 39.88 13.62 17.44
C PRO A 503 41.30 13.47 16.86
N LEU A 504 41.53 13.99 15.65
CA LEU A 504 42.82 14.00 14.97
C LEU A 504 43.50 15.36 15.18
N SER A 505 44.66 15.34 15.85
CA SER A 505 45.38 16.54 16.32
C SER A 505 46.21 17.25 15.25
N GLU A 506 46.63 16.56 14.20
CA GLU A 506 47.52 17.10 13.16
C GLU A 506 46.88 17.03 11.77
N GLU A 507 47.14 18.03 10.92
CA GLU A 507 46.65 18.04 9.54
C GLU A 507 47.21 16.87 8.72
N ALA A 508 48.48 16.50 8.93
CA ALA A 508 49.08 15.32 8.29
C ALA A 508 48.32 14.03 8.65
N SER A 509 47.90 13.89 9.92
CA SER A 509 47.08 12.76 10.36
C SER A 509 45.69 12.75 9.70
N ARG A 510 45.08 13.93 9.51
CA ARG A 510 43.79 14.08 8.80
C ARG A 510 43.92 13.76 7.31
N ILE A 511 45.02 14.17 6.67
CA ILE A 511 45.30 13.85 5.26
C ILE A 511 45.46 12.34 5.11
N ASN A 512 46.28 11.71 5.93
CA ASN A 512 46.48 10.26 5.88
C ASN A 512 45.16 9.51 6.11
N HIS A 513 44.35 9.94 7.08
CA HIS A 513 43.05 9.33 7.34
C HIS A 513 42.05 9.51 6.20
N SER A 514 41.98 10.69 5.57
CA SER A 514 41.07 10.92 4.44
C SER A 514 41.43 10.07 3.22
N TYR A 515 42.73 9.86 2.97
CA TYR A 515 43.24 8.97 1.93
C TYR A 515 42.92 7.49 2.21
N LEU A 516 43.15 7.02 3.44
CA LEU A 516 42.80 5.66 3.81
C LEU A 516 41.29 5.42 3.73
N LEU A 517 40.49 6.40 4.14
CA LEU A 517 39.04 6.33 4.10
C LEU A 517 38.49 6.31 2.66
N ALA A 518 38.99 7.18 1.78
CA ALA A 518 38.48 7.32 0.42
C ALA A 518 39.13 6.35 -0.58
N LEU A 519 40.45 6.17 -0.52
CA LEU A 519 41.25 5.46 -1.52
C LEU A 519 41.82 4.13 -1.01
N GLY A 520 41.74 3.84 0.28
CA GLY A 520 42.26 2.59 0.86
C GLY A 520 43.80 2.49 0.89
N ARG A 521 44.51 3.60 0.66
CA ARG A 521 45.98 3.69 0.69
C ARG A 521 46.42 5.00 1.37
N PRO A 522 47.64 5.09 1.90
CA PRO A 522 48.19 6.38 2.34
C PRO A 522 48.47 7.31 1.14
N PRO A 523 48.55 8.64 1.37
CA PRO A 523 49.03 9.58 0.37
C PRO A 523 50.51 9.32 0.05
N THR A 524 50.92 9.66 -1.17
CA THR A 524 52.34 9.78 -1.51
C THR A 524 52.91 11.08 -0.94
N ASP A 525 54.24 11.15 -0.76
CA ASP A 525 54.92 12.36 -0.25
C ASP A 525 54.54 13.63 -1.03
N ARG A 526 54.37 13.50 -2.35
CA ARG A 526 53.96 14.61 -3.23
C ARG A 526 52.50 15.01 -2.99
N GLU A 527 51.60 14.05 -2.86
CA GLU A 527 50.18 14.31 -2.59
C GLU A 527 50.00 15.00 -1.23
N GLU A 528 50.71 14.52 -0.21
CA GLU A 528 50.68 15.11 1.13
C GLU A 528 51.17 16.56 1.13
N GLN A 529 52.31 16.83 0.47
CA GLN A 529 52.86 18.19 0.37
C GLN A 529 51.91 19.17 -0.35
N ILE A 530 51.23 18.73 -1.41
CA ILE A 530 50.25 19.55 -2.12
C ILE A 530 49.08 19.91 -1.20
N LEU A 531 48.57 18.94 -0.44
CA LEU A 531 47.42 19.15 0.44
C LEU A 531 47.76 20.00 1.66
N LEU A 532 48.95 19.81 2.26
CA LEU A 532 49.44 20.68 3.33
C LEU A 532 49.57 22.13 2.85
N SER A 533 50.12 22.34 1.65
CA SER A 533 50.25 23.68 1.05
C SER A 533 48.88 24.31 0.78
N TYR A 534 47.93 23.53 0.29
CA TYR A 534 46.56 23.96 0.04
C TYR A 534 45.83 24.35 1.33
N LEU A 535 45.94 23.54 2.39
CA LEU A 535 45.33 23.80 3.70
C LEU A 535 45.93 25.03 4.39
N GLN A 536 47.22 25.31 4.19
CA GLN A 536 47.86 26.52 4.71
C GLN A 536 47.38 27.80 4.03
N THR A 537 46.98 27.72 2.76
CA THR A 537 46.56 28.88 1.95
C THR A 537 45.10 29.27 2.21
N ASN A 538 44.26 28.34 2.66
CA ASN A 538 42.82 28.54 2.83
C ASN A 538 42.43 28.63 4.30
N THR A 539 41.66 29.65 4.68
CA THR A 539 41.26 29.90 6.08
C THR A 539 39.99 29.15 6.49
N ASN A 540 39.13 28.76 5.55
CA ASN A 540 37.91 28.02 5.82
C ASN A 540 38.19 26.50 5.82
N SER A 541 38.37 25.93 7.01
CA SER A 541 38.70 24.51 7.18
C SER A 541 37.63 23.58 6.58
N LYS A 542 36.34 23.86 6.80
CA LYS A 542 35.24 23.03 6.28
C LYS A 542 35.24 23.02 4.75
N GLU A 543 35.29 24.19 4.13
CA GLU A 543 35.31 24.32 2.67
C GLU A 543 36.55 23.68 2.04
N SER A 544 37.72 23.85 2.67
CA SER A 544 38.96 23.22 2.21
C SER A 544 38.84 21.70 2.19
N TRP A 545 38.35 21.10 3.28
CA TRP A 545 38.17 19.66 3.36
C TRP A 545 37.06 19.13 2.43
N THR A 546 35.99 19.90 2.19
CA THR A 546 34.97 19.56 1.18
C THR A 546 35.60 19.45 -0.21
N GLN A 547 36.43 20.42 -0.61
CA GLN A 547 37.10 20.39 -1.91
C GLN A 547 38.11 19.25 -2.01
N ILE A 548 38.79 18.90 -0.91
CA ILE A 548 39.70 17.74 -0.85
C ILE A 548 38.91 16.44 -1.08
N PHE A 549 37.83 16.19 -0.34
CA PHE A 549 37.01 14.99 -0.53
C PHE A 549 36.39 14.91 -1.93
N GLN A 550 35.91 16.03 -2.47
CA GLN A 550 35.42 16.10 -3.84
C GLN A 550 36.52 15.73 -4.85
N SER A 551 37.75 16.20 -4.64
CA SER A 551 38.91 15.85 -5.49
C SER A 551 39.27 14.38 -5.37
N LEU A 552 39.22 13.81 -4.15
CA LEU A 552 39.46 12.39 -3.92
C LEU A 552 38.40 11.54 -4.64
N PHE A 553 37.12 11.87 -4.52
CA PHE A 553 36.03 11.18 -5.23
C PHE A 553 36.14 11.27 -6.76
N ALA A 554 36.62 12.41 -7.27
CA ALA A 554 36.84 12.61 -8.70
C ALA A 554 38.09 11.92 -9.26
N SER A 555 38.98 11.42 -8.39
CA SER A 555 40.20 10.73 -8.80
C SER A 555 39.93 9.42 -9.56
N LEU A 556 40.94 8.95 -10.30
CA LEU A 556 40.89 7.63 -10.93
C LEU A 556 40.97 6.52 -9.88
N ASP A 557 41.84 6.67 -8.87
CA ASP A 557 42.06 5.71 -7.78
C ASP A 557 40.76 5.39 -7.05
N PHE A 558 39.91 6.39 -6.77
CA PHE A 558 38.63 6.17 -6.09
C PHE A 558 37.70 5.21 -6.85
N ARG A 559 37.87 5.09 -8.17
CA ARG A 559 37.05 4.25 -9.02
C ARG A 559 37.64 2.85 -9.23
N HIS A 560 38.78 2.54 -8.62
CA HIS A 560 39.45 1.26 -8.84
C HIS A 560 39.87 0.59 -7.54
N LEU A 561 39.96 -0.73 -7.59
CA LEU A 561 40.59 -1.57 -6.56
C LEU A 561 42.01 -1.90 -7.04
N HIS A 562 42.96 -1.55 -6.18
CA HIS A 562 44.39 -1.82 -6.35
C HIS A 562 44.77 -3.08 -5.59
#